data_AF-A0A8B8AK15-F1
#
_entry.id   AF-A0A8B8AK15-F1
#
_cell.length_a   1.000
_cell.length_b   1.000
_cell.length_c   1.000
_cell.angle_alpha   90.00
_cell.angle_beta   90.00
_cell.angle_gamma   90.00
#
_symmetry.space_group_name_H-M   'P 1'
#
loop_
_entity.id
_entity.type
_entity.pdbx_description
1 polymer ?
#
loop_
_entity_poly.entity_id
_entity_poly.type
_entity_poly.pdbx_seq_one_letter_code
_entity_poly.pdbx_strand_id
1 'polypeptide(L)'
;MNTRTILLLTVTSSLLIVWVLGANPQTTSPPKPTPTAAVHTTTPRPTREHAEFAYTFFYYDTHSHYLCCAHSTRLRRVCLCYHVPYEEQSLMRDSEKLLEVEERIYDLYDKGHHTSMSDLEFYSKPNYNMCTGHGKQMNTTLLRVY
;
A
#
# COMPACT_ATOMS: atom_id res chain seq x y z
N MET A 1 43.34 45.32 4.11
CA MET A 1 44.25 44.34 3.48
C MET A 1 43.44 43.06 3.33
N ASN A 2 43.20 42.43 2.17
CA ASN A 2 43.58 42.65 0.79
C ASN A 2 42.53 41.94 -0.11
N THR A 3 42.13 42.60 -1.21
CA THR A 3 41.89 42.09 -2.59
C THR A 3 41.27 40.68 -2.77
N ARG A 4 40.04 40.56 -3.29
CA ARG A 4 39.69 40.39 -4.74
C ARG A 4 40.67 39.48 -5.52
N THR A 5 40.20 38.46 -6.23
CA THR A 5 39.87 38.49 -7.69
C THR A 5 39.73 37.07 -8.26
N ILE A 6 38.79 36.95 -9.18
CA ILE A 6 38.45 35.84 -10.07
C ILE A 6 39.56 35.63 -11.13
N LEU A 7 39.60 34.44 -11.75
CA LEU A 7 39.66 34.23 -13.21
C LEU A 7 40.92 33.53 -13.81
N LEU A 8 40.62 32.39 -14.46
CA LEU A 8 41.09 31.83 -15.74
C LEU A 8 42.56 31.36 -15.99
N LEU A 9 42.63 30.04 -16.29
CA LEU A 9 43.14 29.38 -17.52
C LEU A 9 44.58 29.64 -18.04
N THR A 10 45.37 28.56 -18.17
CA THR A 10 46.09 28.07 -19.38
C THR A 10 46.71 26.69 -19.05
N VAL A 11 46.38 25.56 -19.69
CA VAL A 11 46.72 25.02 -21.04
C VAL A 11 48.21 24.64 -21.22
N THR A 12 48.52 23.34 -21.10
CA THR A 12 49.55 22.62 -21.87
C THR A 12 49.00 21.21 -22.18
N SER A 13 48.31 21.03 -23.30
CA SER A 13 48.82 20.44 -24.54
C SER A 13 49.63 19.15 -24.35
N SER A 14 48.99 18.02 -24.64
CA SER A 14 49.61 16.90 -25.35
C SER A 14 48.52 16.14 -26.08
N LEU A 15 48.44 16.38 -27.39
CA LEU A 15 47.64 15.62 -28.33
C LEU A 15 48.02 14.14 -28.27
N LEU A 16 47.02 13.28 -28.15
CA LEU A 16 47.03 11.95 -28.75
C LEU A 16 45.65 11.71 -29.35
N ILE A 17 45.53 12.15 -30.61
CA ILE A 17 44.41 11.81 -31.47
C ILE A 17 44.72 10.42 -32.01
N VAL A 18 43.98 9.41 -31.53
CA VAL A 18 43.89 8.11 -32.18
C VAL A 18 42.43 7.93 -32.58
N TRP A 19 42.17 8.12 -33.88
CA TRP A 19 40.92 7.69 -34.50
C TRP A 19 40.96 6.17 -34.66
N VAL A 20 40.06 5.47 -34.00
CA VAL A 20 39.67 4.12 -34.40
C VAL A 20 38.17 4.10 -34.60
N LEU A 21 37.79 3.73 -35.81
CA LEU A 21 36.44 3.50 -36.30
C LEU A 21 35.69 2.49 -35.44
N GLY A 22 34.38 2.73 -35.32
CA GLY A 22 33.40 1.66 -35.50
C GLY A 22 33.05 0.84 -34.27
N ALA A 23 32.13 1.36 -33.47
CA ALA A 23 30.93 0.64 -33.01
C ALA A 23 30.13 1.61 -32.16
N ASN A 24 28.91 1.93 -32.59
CA ASN A 24 27.93 2.59 -31.76
C ASN A 24 27.64 1.66 -30.57
N PRO A 25 28.02 1.97 -29.32
CA PRO A 25 27.43 1.27 -28.19
C PRO A 25 26.04 1.86 -28.08
N GLN A 26 25.08 1.18 -28.70
CA GLN A 26 23.68 1.41 -28.43
C GLN A 26 23.52 1.24 -26.90
N THR A 27 23.42 2.36 -26.19
CA THR A 27 23.17 2.40 -24.76
C THR A 27 21.81 1.77 -24.54
N THR A 28 21.79 0.46 -24.28
CA THR A 28 20.61 -0.26 -23.86
C THR A 28 20.26 0.26 -22.48
N SER A 29 19.36 1.24 -22.45
CA SER A 29 18.66 1.59 -21.22
C SER A 29 17.93 0.31 -20.75
N PRO A 30 18.02 -0.06 -19.46
CA PRO A 30 17.18 -1.13 -18.94
C PRO A 30 15.72 -0.75 -19.22
N PRO A 31 14.88 -1.69 -19.69
CA PRO A 31 13.49 -1.38 -19.97
C PRO A 31 12.86 -0.82 -18.69
N LYS A 32 12.29 0.38 -18.81
CA LYS A 32 11.44 1.00 -17.80
C LYS A 32 10.47 -0.08 -17.32
N PRO A 33 10.42 -0.42 -16.01
CA PRO A 33 9.44 -1.38 -15.53
C PRO A 33 8.07 -0.84 -15.90
N THR A 34 7.41 -1.53 -16.82
CA THR A 34 5.99 -1.31 -17.09
C THR A 34 5.28 -1.61 -15.78
N PRO A 35 4.37 -0.75 -15.28
CA PRO A 35 3.58 -1.11 -14.13
C PRO A 35 2.76 -2.33 -14.54
N THR A 36 3.16 -3.50 -14.07
CA THR A 36 2.31 -4.69 -14.15
C THR A 36 1.08 -4.34 -13.34
N ALA A 37 -0.02 -4.02 -14.01
CA ALA A 37 -1.31 -3.91 -13.37
C ALA A 37 -1.50 -5.21 -12.58
N ALA A 38 -1.52 -5.11 -11.25
CA ALA A 38 -1.80 -6.25 -10.40
C ALA A 38 -3.12 -6.85 -10.91
N VAL A 39 -3.09 -8.12 -11.31
CA VAL A 39 -4.30 -8.82 -11.73
C VAL A 39 -5.20 -8.89 -10.50
N HIS A 40 -6.15 -7.96 -10.42
CA HIS A 40 -7.17 -7.90 -9.38
C HIS A 40 -8.02 -9.15 -9.51
N THR A 41 -7.67 -10.19 -8.74
CA THR A 41 -8.41 -11.44 -8.72
C THR A 41 -9.64 -11.23 -7.85
N THR A 42 -10.76 -10.84 -8.48
CA THR A 42 -12.07 -10.78 -7.85
C THR A 42 -12.64 -12.19 -7.77
N THR A 43 -12.23 -12.97 -6.77
CA THR A 43 -12.90 -14.24 -6.47
C THR A 43 -14.29 -13.90 -5.90
N PRO A 44 -15.39 -14.43 -6.45
CA PRO A 44 -16.73 -14.18 -5.91
C PRO A 44 -16.80 -14.56 -4.43
N ARG A 45 -17.34 -13.67 -3.59
CA ARG A 45 -17.49 -13.92 -2.15
C ARG A 45 -18.44 -15.12 -1.92
N PRO A 46 -18.14 -16.02 -0.98
CA PRO A 46 -19.12 -17.00 -0.50
C PRO A 46 -20.41 -16.31 0.00
N THR A 47 -21.57 -16.95 -0.16
CA THR A 47 -22.87 -16.39 0.23
C THR A 47 -22.84 -15.87 1.67
N ARG A 48 -23.32 -14.62 1.86
CA ARG A 48 -23.38 -13.91 3.14
C ARG A 48 -24.06 -14.75 4.22
N GLU A 49 -23.42 -14.92 5.36
CA GLU A 49 -23.97 -15.69 6.49
C GLU A 49 -24.71 -14.77 7.48
N HIS A 50 -25.78 -15.26 8.13
CA HIS A 50 -26.59 -14.45 9.06
C HIS A 50 -25.79 -13.89 10.25
N ALA A 51 -24.73 -14.56 10.69
CA ALA A 51 -23.90 -14.14 11.82
C ALA A 51 -22.64 -13.37 11.42
N GLU A 52 -22.40 -13.17 10.12
CA GLU A 52 -21.13 -12.65 9.58
C GLU A 52 -20.81 -11.22 10.04
N PHE A 53 -21.80 -10.50 10.58
CA PHE A 53 -21.65 -9.13 11.10
C PHE A 53 -22.17 -8.97 12.53
N ALA A 54 -22.48 -10.07 13.23
CA ALA A 54 -23.01 -10.00 14.59
C ALA A 54 -21.96 -9.55 15.63
N TYR A 55 -20.67 -9.62 15.28
CA TYR A 55 -19.58 -9.22 16.14
C TYR A 55 -18.42 -8.63 15.33
N THR A 56 -18.39 -7.31 15.23
CA THR A 56 -17.43 -6.55 14.42
C THR A 56 -16.76 -5.51 15.29
N PHE A 57 -15.43 -5.50 15.31
CA PHE A 57 -14.66 -4.40 15.90
C PHE A 57 -13.89 -3.69 14.83
N PHE A 58 -14.11 -2.38 14.73
CA PHE A 58 -13.34 -1.50 13.87
C PHE A 58 -12.20 -0.86 14.66
N TYR A 59 -11.07 -0.68 13.99
CA TYR A 59 -9.96 0.10 14.49
C TYR A 59 -9.34 0.92 13.36
N TYR A 60 -9.29 2.24 13.56
CA TYR A 60 -8.58 3.15 12.67
C TYR A 60 -7.19 3.43 13.24
N ASP A 61 -6.15 3.04 12.52
CA ASP A 61 -4.78 3.42 12.84
C ASP A 61 -4.45 4.77 12.21
N THR A 62 -4.34 5.80 13.04
CA THR A 62 -4.07 7.17 12.58
C THR A 62 -2.67 7.38 12.00
N HIS A 63 -1.74 6.44 12.19
CA HIS A 63 -0.37 6.55 11.65
C HIS A 63 -0.24 5.93 10.26
N SER A 64 -0.88 4.79 10.04
CA SER A 64 -0.83 4.05 8.77
C SER A 64 -2.07 4.23 7.91
N HIS A 65 -3.08 4.90 8.45
CA HIS A 65 -4.37 5.19 7.82
C HIS A 65 -5.15 3.95 7.37
N TYR A 66 -4.88 2.80 7.99
CA TYR A 66 -5.71 1.62 7.84
C TYR A 66 -6.88 1.65 8.83
N LEU A 67 -8.10 1.60 8.29
CA LEU A 67 -9.30 1.21 9.03
C LEU A 67 -9.53 -0.28 8.78
N CYS A 68 -9.43 -1.11 9.82
CA CYS A 68 -9.72 -2.53 9.70
C CYS A 68 -10.89 -2.94 10.57
N CYS A 69 -11.64 -3.96 10.12
CA CYS A 69 -12.58 -4.70 10.95
C CYS A 69 -12.29 -6.20 10.93
N ALA A 70 -12.33 -6.80 12.10
CA ALA A 70 -12.32 -8.24 12.23
C ALA A 70 -13.73 -8.75 12.46
N HIS A 71 -14.14 -9.72 11.64
CA HIS A 71 -15.44 -10.37 11.76
C HIS A 71 -15.30 -11.89 11.65
N SER A 72 -16.19 -12.59 12.33
CA SER A 72 -16.17 -14.05 12.39
C SER A 72 -17.20 -14.61 11.41
N THR A 73 -16.74 -15.41 10.46
CA THR A 73 -17.60 -16.28 9.65
C THR A 73 -17.72 -17.65 10.33
N ARG A 74 -18.63 -18.51 9.87
CA ARG A 74 -18.74 -19.91 10.34
C ARG A 74 -17.45 -20.71 10.14
N LEU A 75 -16.68 -20.38 9.11
CA LEU A 75 -15.50 -21.17 8.70
C LEU A 75 -14.19 -20.61 9.25
N ARG A 76 -14.08 -19.28 9.37
CA ARG A 76 -12.84 -18.60 9.75
C ARG A 76 -13.08 -17.16 10.19
N ARG A 77 -12.11 -16.61 10.92
CA ARG A 77 -12.01 -15.16 11.13
C ARG A 77 -11.48 -14.50 9.87
N VAL A 78 -12.13 -13.42 9.45
CA VAL A 78 -11.68 -12.59 8.34
C VAL A 78 -11.42 -11.20 8.91
N CYS A 79 -10.39 -10.52 8.40
CA CYS A 79 -10.14 -9.12 8.70
C CYS A 79 -10.13 -8.35 7.39
N LEU A 80 -10.98 -7.33 7.29
CA LEU A 80 -11.06 -6.43 6.15
C LEU A 80 -10.34 -5.15 6.52
N CYS A 81 -9.42 -4.68 5.67
CA CYS A 81 -8.63 -3.49 5.89
C CYS A 81 -8.75 -2.55 4.70
N TYR A 82 -9.18 -1.32 4.95
CA TYR A 82 -9.23 -0.24 3.97
C TYR A 82 -8.16 0.79 4.29
N HIS A 83 -7.36 1.13 3.29
CA HIS A 83 -6.41 2.23 3.42
C HIS A 83 -7.13 3.53 3.05
N VAL A 84 -7.40 4.36 4.05
CA VAL A 84 -8.17 5.59 3.89
C VAL A 84 -7.43 6.55 2.94
N PRO A 85 -8.07 7.03 1.86
CA PRO A 85 -7.49 8.00 0.93
C PRO A 85 -7.07 9.28 1.64
N TYR A 86 -6.00 9.89 1.16
CA TYR A 86 -5.36 11.05 1.78
C TYR A 86 -6.36 12.19 2.06
N GLU A 87 -7.29 12.40 1.13
CA GLU A 87 -8.32 13.43 1.18
C GLU A 87 -9.32 13.22 2.33
N GLU A 88 -9.51 11.98 2.78
CA GLU A 88 -10.46 11.59 3.82
C GLU A 88 -9.81 11.45 5.20
N GLN A 89 -8.48 11.32 5.29
CA GLN A 89 -7.77 11.01 6.54
C GLN A 89 -8.02 12.00 7.67
N SER A 90 -8.10 13.30 7.34
CA SER A 90 -8.37 14.37 8.31
C SER A 90 -9.80 14.33 8.85
N LEU A 91 -10.72 13.77 8.06
CA LEU A 91 -12.14 13.65 8.37
C LEU A 91 -12.44 12.40 9.21
N MET A 92 -11.52 11.44 9.33
CA MET A 92 -11.73 10.21 10.12
C MET A 92 -11.93 10.42 11.63
N ARG A 93 -11.77 11.65 12.13
CA ARG A 93 -12.14 12.03 13.51
C ARG A 93 -13.63 12.33 13.64
N ASP A 94 -14.30 12.60 12.54
CA ASP A 94 -15.73 12.81 12.47
C ASP A 94 -16.45 11.45 12.49
N SER A 95 -17.46 11.32 13.34
CA SER A 95 -18.19 10.07 13.52
C SER A 95 -19.01 9.68 12.29
N GLU A 96 -19.58 10.65 11.57
CA GLU A 96 -20.34 10.38 10.35
C GLU A 96 -19.41 9.86 9.25
N LYS A 97 -18.23 10.50 9.11
CA LYS A 97 -17.22 10.01 8.17
C LYS A 97 -16.74 8.61 8.53
N LEU A 98 -16.47 8.34 9.80
CA LEU A 98 -16.04 7.01 10.24
C LEU A 98 -17.08 5.95 9.85
N LEU A 99 -18.36 6.18 10.19
CA LEU A 99 -19.46 5.28 9.83
C LEU A 99 -19.58 5.09 8.32
N GLU A 100 -19.45 6.15 7.52
CA GLU A 100 -19.46 6.06 6.06
C GLU A 100 -18.36 5.13 5.53
N VAL A 101 -17.14 5.22 6.07
CA VAL A 101 -16.04 4.35 5.65
C VAL A 101 -16.24 2.91 6.16
N GLU A 102 -16.79 2.71 7.36
CA GLU A 102 -17.15 1.39 7.88
C GLU A 102 -18.15 0.67 6.97
N GLU A 103 -19.22 1.37 6.53
CA GLU A 103 -20.19 0.83 5.56
C GLU A 103 -19.54 0.54 4.20
N ARG A 104 -18.68 1.45 3.73
CA ARG A 104 -17.96 1.30 2.47
C ARG A 104 -17.07 0.05 2.45
N ILE A 105 -16.42 -0.29 3.57
CA ILE A 105 -15.60 -1.50 3.68
C ILE A 105 -16.42 -2.75 3.34
N TYR A 106 -17.64 -2.85 3.88
CA TYR A 106 -18.51 -3.99 3.61
C TYR A 106 -19.04 -4.00 2.20
N ASP A 107 -19.45 -2.85 1.66
CA ASP A 107 -19.91 -2.73 0.27
C ASP A 107 -18.81 -3.15 -0.74
N LEU A 108 -17.58 -2.70 -0.54
CA LEU A 108 -16.43 -3.11 -1.37
C LEU A 108 -16.18 -4.62 -1.26
N TYR A 109 -16.23 -5.17 -0.04
CA TYR A 109 -16.06 -6.60 0.17
C TYR A 109 -17.18 -7.43 -0.46
N ASP A 110 -18.45 -7.00 -0.35
CA ASP A 110 -19.61 -7.63 -0.98
C ASP A 110 -19.50 -7.61 -2.52
N LYS A 111 -18.99 -6.52 -3.10
CA LYS A 111 -18.72 -6.38 -4.54
C LYS A 111 -17.48 -7.16 -5.02
N GLY A 112 -16.74 -7.78 -4.10
CA GLY A 112 -15.54 -8.57 -4.43
C GLY A 112 -14.28 -7.72 -4.65
N HIS A 113 -14.29 -6.44 -4.26
CA HIS A 113 -13.13 -5.57 -4.36
C HIS A 113 -12.19 -5.77 -3.17
N HIS A 114 -11.51 -6.92 -3.18
CA HIS A 114 -10.55 -7.26 -2.14
C HIS A 114 -9.39 -8.07 -2.67
N THR A 115 -8.27 -8.07 -1.94
CA THR A 115 -7.08 -8.88 -2.20
C THR A 115 -6.49 -9.36 -0.89
N SER A 116 -5.78 -10.49 -0.90
CA SER A 116 -5.03 -10.94 0.28
C SER A 116 -3.93 -9.94 0.65
N MET A 117 -3.71 -9.76 1.94
CA MET A 117 -2.67 -8.90 2.52
C MET A 117 -1.85 -9.68 3.54
N SER A 118 -0.53 -9.71 3.40
CA SER A 118 0.37 -10.44 4.33
C SER A 118 1.23 -9.51 5.20
N ASP A 119 1.28 -8.24 4.86
CA ASP A 119 2.18 -7.22 5.41
C ASP A 119 1.49 -6.24 6.36
N LEU A 120 0.25 -6.54 6.78
CA LEU A 120 -0.49 -5.70 7.73
C LEU A 120 0.29 -5.50 9.04
N GLU A 121 1.00 -6.52 9.53
CA GLU A 121 1.81 -6.39 10.76
C GLU A 121 2.90 -5.32 10.63
N PHE A 122 3.48 -5.18 9.43
CA PHE A 122 4.50 -4.18 9.14
C PHE A 122 3.89 -2.78 9.04
N TYR A 123 2.75 -2.63 8.35
CA TYR A 123 2.11 -1.32 8.17
C TYR A 123 1.34 -0.83 9.38
N SER A 124 0.64 -1.72 10.06
CA SER A 124 -0.26 -1.41 11.17
C SER A 124 -0.30 -2.55 12.17
N LYS A 125 0.73 -2.61 13.02
CA LYS A 125 0.77 -3.55 14.15
C LYS A 125 -0.49 -3.50 15.03
N PRO A 126 -1.09 -2.33 15.34
CA PRO A 126 -2.33 -2.27 16.10
C PRO A 126 -3.49 -3.01 15.42
N ASN A 127 -3.70 -2.77 14.12
CA ASN A 127 -4.73 -3.48 13.35
C ASN A 127 -4.43 -4.97 13.26
N TYR A 128 -3.18 -5.34 12.99
CA TYR A 128 -2.79 -6.75 12.93
C TYR A 128 -3.10 -7.49 14.25
N ASN A 129 -2.79 -6.86 15.39
CA ASN A 129 -3.11 -7.42 16.69
C ASN A 129 -4.64 -7.55 16.90
N MET A 130 -5.42 -6.55 16.52
CA MET A 130 -6.89 -6.60 16.59
C MET A 130 -7.45 -7.74 15.69
N CYS A 131 -6.96 -7.82 14.45
CA CYS A 131 -7.34 -8.85 13.48
C CYS A 131 -7.04 -10.25 14.02
N THR A 132 -5.84 -10.48 14.56
CA THR A 132 -5.40 -11.79 15.06
C THR A 132 -5.83 -12.09 16.49
N GLY A 133 -6.61 -11.20 17.13
CA GLY A 133 -6.99 -11.35 18.53
C GLY A 133 -5.78 -11.45 19.46
N HIS A 134 -4.75 -10.65 19.19
CA HIS A 134 -3.44 -10.67 19.85
C HIS A 134 -2.75 -12.03 19.77
N GLY A 135 -2.72 -12.61 18.57
CA GLY A 135 -2.11 -13.92 18.30
C GLY A 135 -2.96 -15.13 18.67
N LYS A 136 -4.19 -14.93 19.18
CA LYS A 136 -5.12 -16.04 19.50
C LYS A 136 -5.81 -16.63 18.26
N GLN A 137 -5.84 -15.89 17.15
CA GLN A 137 -6.55 -16.23 15.92
C GLN A 137 -5.61 -16.12 14.71
N MET A 138 -4.53 -16.91 14.71
CA MET A 138 -3.50 -16.84 13.64
C MET A 138 -4.00 -17.36 12.28
N ASN A 139 -5.11 -18.10 12.24
CA ASN A 139 -5.79 -18.51 11.01
C ASN A 139 -6.70 -17.40 10.43
N THR A 140 -6.60 -16.17 10.92
CA THR A 140 -7.35 -15.04 10.38
C THR A 140 -6.94 -14.76 8.94
N THR A 141 -7.91 -14.70 8.05
CA THR A 141 -7.68 -14.26 6.67
C THR A 141 -7.64 -12.74 6.64
N LEU A 142 -6.50 -12.16 6.25
CA LEU A 142 -6.32 -10.72 6.13
C LEU A 142 -6.55 -10.30 4.68
N LEU A 143 -7.50 -9.39 4.49
CA LEU A 143 -7.88 -8.86 3.18
C LEU A 143 -7.75 -7.34 3.19
N ARG A 144 -7.17 -6.80 2.12
CA ARG A 144 -7.29 -5.39 1.78
C ARG A 144 -8.51 -5.20 0.89
N VAL A 145 -9.38 -4.26 1.22
CA VAL A 145 -10.48 -3.79 0.37
C VAL A 145 -10.07 -2.48 -0.35
N TYR A 146 -10.54 -2.25 -1.58
CA TYR A 146 -10.13 -1.12 -2.42
C TYR A 146 -11.21 -0.67 -3.40
#